data_AF-A0A519LWC8-F1
#
_entry.id   AF-A0A519LWC8-F1
#
_cell.length_a   1.000
_cell.length_b   1.000
_cell.length_c   1.000
_cell.angle_alpha   90.00
_cell.angle_beta   90.00
_cell.angle_gamma   90.00
#
_symmetry.space_group_name_H-M   'P 1'
#
loop_
_entity.id
_entity.type
_entity.pdbx_description
1 polymer ?
#
loop_
_entity_poly.entity_id
_entity_poly.type
_entity_poly.pdbx_seq_one_letter_code
_entity_poly.pdbx_strand_id
1 'polypeptide(L)'
;QDITQEIYLRIHRYVVSFDREKGNAMTWIRSIAHNCISTHFSIQRTLDKLSEEEYLREMAQPMDANDKLFYEEMIFQFQGYLNVDELEILVGRLITESSFKEIGIQKGINADHARQKFSRIMKKIKRLRK
;
A
#
# COMPACT_ATOMS: atom_id res chain seq x y z
N GLN A 1 14.40 3.95 8.45
CA GLN A 1 15.76 3.67 8.95
C GLN A 1 16.40 2.61 8.07
N ASP A 2 17.69 2.78 7.78
CA ASP A 2 18.38 2.18 6.64
C ASP A 2 18.61 0.67 6.79
N ILE A 3 18.09 -0.13 5.85
CA ILE A 3 18.39 -1.57 5.69
C ILE A 3 19.91 -1.82 5.70
N THR A 4 20.69 -0.86 5.20
CA THR A 4 22.16 -0.86 5.23
C THR A 4 22.73 -0.98 6.64
N GLN A 5 22.14 -0.31 7.65
CA GLN A 5 22.58 -0.41 9.04
C GLN A 5 22.29 -1.80 9.62
N GLU A 6 21.13 -2.38 9.34
CA GLU A 6 20.77 -3.75 9.76
C GLU A 6 21.71 -4.78 9.11
N ILE A 7 22.02 -4.62 7.82
CA ILE A 7 22.99 -5.47 7.12
C ILE A 7 24.36 -5.38 7.80
N TYR A 8 24.84 -4.17 8.08
CA TYR A 8 26.12 -3.95 8.75
C TYR A 8 26.17 -4.61 10.13
N LEU A 9 25.13 -4.44 10.95
CA LEU A 9 25.03 -5.05 12.27
C LEU A 9 25.03 -6.58 12.20
N ARG A 10 24.35 -7.18 11.22
CA ARG A 10 24.35 -8.64 11.03
C ARG A 10 25.70 -9.16 10.54
N ILE A 11 26.36 -8.45 9.62
CA ILE A 11 27.72 -8.79 9.20
C ILE A 11 28.63 -8.81 10.43
N HIS A 12 28.61 -7.76 11.24
CA HIS A 12 29.42 -7.68 12.46
C HIS A 12 29.08 -8.80 13.45
N ARG A 13 27.80 -9.10 13.66
CA ARG A 13 27.34 -10.15 14.58
C ARG A 13 27.80 -11.55 14.16
N TYR A 14 27.79 -11.83 12.85
CA TYR A 14 28.07 -13.16 12.33
C TYR A 14 29.46 -13.31 11.72
N VAL A 15 30.32 -12.28 11.79
CA VAL A 15 31.66 -12.33 11.17
C VAL A 15 32.51 -13.49 11.67
N VAL A 16 32.34 -13.89 12.93
CA VAL A 16 33.04 -15.03 13.55
C VAL A 16 32.59 -16.38 13.00
N SER A 17 31.42 -16.48 12.35
CA SER A 17 30.93 -17.70 11.71
C SER A 17 31.24 -17.76 10.21
N PHE A 18 31.94 -16.77 9.66
CA PHE A 18 32.40 -16.82 8.29
C PHE A 18 33.51 -17.85 8.12
N ASP A 19 33.25 -18.82 7.26
CA ASP A 19 34.15 -19.92 6.94
C ASP A 19 34.75 -19.69 5.55
N ARG A 20 36.07 -19.43 5.51
CA ARG A 20 36.82 -19.14 4.28
C ARG A 20 36.89 -20.34 3.33
N GLU A 21 36.77 -21.55 3.85
CA GLU A 21 36.79 -22.77 3.03
C GLU A 21 35.47 -22.97 2.28
N LYS A 22 34.37 -22.37 2.76
CA LYS A 22 33.03 -22.47 2.16
C LYS A 22 32.73 -21.40 1.10
N GLY A 23 33.58 -20.39 0.95
CA GLY A 23 33.43 -19.37 -0.08
C GLY A 23 34.05 -18.01 0.27
N ASN A 24 33.91 -17.06 -0.66
CA ASN A 24 34.45 -15.71 -0.46
C ASN A 24 33.54 -14.81 0.40
N ALA A 25 34.14 -13.83 1.06
CA ALA A 25 33.46 -12.93 1.99
C ALA A 25 32.35 -12.10 1.33
N MET A 26 32.52 -11.69 0.06
CA MET A 26 31.51 -10.89 -0.65
C MET A 26 30.24 -11.70 -0.93
N THR A 27 30.37 -12.97 -1.28
CA THR A 27 29.22 -13.86 -1.46
C THR A 27 28.48 -14.05 -0.14
N TRP A 28 29.20 -14.24 0.96
CA TRP A 28 28.61 -14.37 2.30
C TRP A 28 27.89 -13.08 2.76
N ILE A 29 28.52 -11.92 2.57
CA ILE A 29 27.91 -10.60 2.82
C ILE A 29 26.65 -10.40 1.96
N ARG A 30 26.72 -10.78 0.68
CA ARG A 30 25.57 -10.69 -0.24
C ARG A 30 24.41 -11.56 0.24
N SER A 31 24.66 -12.75 0.79
CA SER A 31 23.62 -13.60 1.36
C SER A 31 22.93 -12.94 2.57
N ILE A 32 23.70 -12.31 3.45
CA ILE A 32 23.14 -11.52 4.57
C ILE A 32 22.29 -10.37 4.05
N ALA A 33 22.81 -9.61 3.08
CA ALA A 33 22.09 -8.49 2.48
C ALA A 33 20.78 -8.92 1.82
N HIS A 34 20.81 -9.99 1.03
CA HIS A 34 19.63 -10.55 0.37
C HIS A 34 18.56 -10.95 1.38
N ASN A 35 18.94 -11.61 2.47
CA ASN A 35 18.00 -12.02 3.51
C ASN A 35 17.38 -10.83 4.24
N CYS A 36 18.19 -9.80 4.57
CA CYS A 36 17.69 -8.58 5.19
C CYS A 36 16.68 -7.86 4.28
N ILE A 37 17.01 -7.71 3.00
CA ILE A 37 16.16 -7.05 2.00
C ILE A 37 14.86 -7.84 1.80
N SER A 38 14.95 -9.16 1.61
CA SER A 38 13.78 -10.03 1.43
C SER A 38 12.84 -9.96 2.63
N THR A 39 13.40 -10.06 3.84
CA THR A 39 12.65 -9.95 5.09
C THR A 39 11.99 -8.58 5.23
N HIS A 40 12.72 -7.50 4.96
CA HIS A 40 12.21 -6.14 5.04
C HIS A 40 11.01 -5.93 4.10
N PHE A 41 11.13 -6.32 2.83
CA PHE A 41 10.02 -6.20 1.87
C PHE A 41 8.88 -7.19 2.14
N SER A 42 9.14 -8.32 2.77
CA SER A 42 8.09 -9.24 3.22
C SER A 42 7.29 -8.63 4.36
N ILE A 43 7.97 -8.09 5.38
CA ILE A 43 7.35 -7.43 6.53
C ILE A 43 6.58 -6.20 6.07
N GLN A 44 7.17 -5.36 5.21
CA GLN A 44 6.48 -4.19 4.67
C GLN A 44 5.20 -4.59 3.93
N ARG A 45 5.25 -5.62 3.07
CA ARG A 45 4.05 -6.13 2.38
C ARG A 45 2.99 -6.67 3.34
N THR A 46 3.41 -7.32 4.43
CA THR A 46 2.48 -7.81 5.46
C THR A 46 1.86 -6.63 6.23
N LEU A 47 2.65 -5.63 6.61
CA LEU A 47 2.16 -4.42 7.27
C LEU A 47 1.21 -3.62 6.37
N ASP A 48 1.53 -3.50 5.07
CA ASP A 48 0.65 -2.86 4.09
C ASP A 48 -0.69 -3.61 3.98
N LYS A 49 -0.69 -4.94 4.00
CA LYS A 49 -1.91 -5.77 4.04
C LYS A 49 -2.67 -5.64 5.35
N LEU A 50 -1.99 -5.56 6.49
CA LEU A 50 -2.63 -5.35 7.79
C LEU A 50 -3.29 -3.98 7.87
N SER A 51 -2.62 -2.93 7.36
CA SER A 51 -3.19 -1.58 7.27
C SER A 51 -4.42 -1.53 6.35
N GLU A 52 -4.47 -2.40 5.34
CA GLU A 52 -5.64 -2.58 4.49
C GLU A 52 -6.78 -3.30 5.23
N GLU A 53 -6.50 -4.35 6.00
CA GLU A 53 -7.53 -5.02 6.81
C GLU A 53 -8.09 -4.10 7.90
N GLU A 54 -7.25 -3.26 8.51
CA GLU A 54 -7.67 -2.21 9.44
C GLU A 54 -8.53 -1.15 8.74
N TYR A 55 -8.12 -0.67 7.56
CA TYR A 55 -8.92 0.25 6.74
C TYR A 55 -10.25 -0.36 6.28
N LEU A 56 -10.26 -1.65 5.89
CA LEU A 56 -11.48 -2.37 5.53
C LEU A 56 -12.38 -2.58 6.74
N ARG A 57 -11.84 -2.78 7.95
CA ARG A 57 -12.63 -2.82 9.19
C ARG A 57 -13.20 -1.46 9.57
N GLU A 58 -12.44 -0.38 9.41
CA GLU A 58 -12.95 0.99 9.60
C GLU A 58 -14.08 1.30 8.61
N MET A 59 -13.92 0.89 7.35
CA MET A 59 -14.95 1.09 6.32
C MET A 59 -16.13 0.12 6.39
N ALA A 60 -15.97 -1.02 7.08
CA ALA A 60 -17.07 -1.95 7.35
C ALA A 60 -17.94 -1.50 8.54
N GLN A 61 -17.56 -0.41 9.22
CA GLN A 61 -18.48 0.27 10.11
C GLN A 61 -19.54 0.97 9.27
N PRO A 62 -20.83 0.86 9.62
CA PRO A 62 -21.88 1.55 8.88
C PRO A 62 -21.57 3.05 8.90
N MET A 63 -21.41 3.64 7.71
CA MET A 63 -21.32 5.09 7.57
C MET A 63 -22.55 5.72 8.19
N ASP A 64 -22.34 6.72 9.04
CA ASP A 64 -23.47 7.51 9.52
C ASP A 64 -23.98 8.44 8.38
N ALA A 65 -25.16 9.02 8.58
CA ALA A 65 -25.75 9.90 7.56
C ALA A 65 -24.89 11.15 7.25
N ASN A 66 -24.01 11.56 8.17
CA ASN A 66 -23.12 12.71 7.96
C ASN A 66 -21.94 12.34 7.04
N ASP A 67 -21.38 11.14 7.19
CA ASP A 67 -20.29 10.67 6.33
C ASP A 67 -20.73 10.57 4.88
N LYS A 68 -21.94 10.06 4.63
CA LYS A 68 -22.48 9.94 3.28
C LYS A 68 -22.69 11.30 2.61
N LEU A 69 -23.29 12.25 3.34
CA LEU A 69 -23.51 13.60 2.84
C LEU A 69 -22.18 14.29 2.53
N PHE A 70 -21.17 14.13 3.40
CA PHE A 70 -19.83 14.65 3.17
C PHE A 70 -19.18 14.12 1.89
N TYR A 71 -19.29 12.81 1.63
CA TYR A 71 -18.73 12.23 0.41
C TYR A 71 -19.49 12.64 -0.85
N GLU A 72 -20.81 12.78 -0.78
CA GLU A 72 -21.62 13.29 -1.89
C GLU A 72 -21.24 14.74 -2.23
N GLU A 73 -21.08 15.61 -1.24
CA GLU A 73 -20.61 16.99 -1.42
C GLU A 73 -19.20 17.05 -2.03
N MET A 74 -18.28 16.22 -1.52
CA MET A 74 -16.91 16.14 -2.05
C MET A 74 -16.91 15.67 -3.51
N ILE A 75 -17.67 14.62 -3.84
CA ILE A 75 -17.77 14.12 -5.21
C ILE A 75 -18.36 15.22 -6.10
N PHE A 76 -19.44 15.87 -5.67
CA PHE A 76 -20.07 16.95 -6.42
C PHE A 76 -19.11 18.11 -6.69
N GLN A 77 -18.30 18.49 -5.70
CA GLN A 77 -17.32 19.57 -5.81
C GLN A 77 -16.21 19.23 -6.83
N PHE A 78 -15.72 17.99 -6.84
CA PHE A 78 -14.53 17.63 -7.61
C PHE A 78 -14.81 16.84 -8.90
N GLN A 79 -16.06 16.46 -9.18
CA GLN A 79 -16.42 15.65 -10.35
C GLN A 79 -15.94 16.25 -11.68
N GLY A 80 -15.95 17.58 -11.83
CA GLY A 80 -15.49 18.25 -13.06
C GLY A 80 -13.98 18.17 -13.30
N TYR A 81 -13.21 17.79 -12.29
CA TYR A 81 -11.75 17.63 -12.36
C TYR A 81 -11.31 16.16 -12.48
N LEU A 82 -12.26 15.23 -12.33
CA LEU A 82 -12.03 13.80 -12.41
C LEU A 82 -12.53 13.27 -13.75
N ASN A 83 -11.82 12.31 -14.33
CA ASN A 83 -12.37 11.60 -15.47
C ASN A 83 -13.42 10.57 -15.01
N VAL A 84 -14.20 10.03 -15.96
CA VAL A 84 -15.28 9.08 -15.67
C VAL A 84 -14.77 7.85 -14.91
N ASP A 85 -13.59 7.32 -15.29
CA ASP A 85 -13.01 6.16 -14.64
C ASP A 85 -12.65 6.44 -13.17
N GLU A 86 -12.05 7.61 -12.91
CA GLU A 86 -11.73 8.10 -11.57
C GLU A 86 -13.00 8.30 -10.72
N LEU A 87 -14.02 8.92 -11.29
CA LEU A 87 -15.31 9.17 -10.62
C LEU A 87 -15.98 7.85 -10.21
N GLU A 88 -16.07 6.89 -11.12
CA GLU A 88 -16.68 5.59 -10.87
C GLU A 88 -15.93 4.80 -9.78
N ILE A 89 -14.59 4.87 -9.72
CA ILE A 89 -13.82 4.24 -8.64
C ILE A 89 -14.12 4.91 -7.29
N LEU A 90 -14.29 6.24 -7.29
CA LEU A 90 -14.55 7.01 -6.08
C LEU A 90 -15.95 6.77 -5.53
N VAL A 91 -16.97 6.81 -6.40
CA VAL A 91 -18.36 6.46 -6.08
C VAL A 91 -18.44 5.00 -5.63
N GLY A 92 -17.81 4.10 -6.39
CA GLY A 92 -17.69 2.68 -6.09
C GLY A 92 -17.24 2.42 -4.66
N ARG A 93 -16.21 3.16 -4.22
CA ARG A 93 -15.61 2.98 -2.90
C ARG A 93 -16.36 3.70 -1.78
N LEU A 94 -16.79 4.95 -1.99
CA LEU A 94 -17.27 5.83 -0.92
C LEU A 94 -18.79 5.88 -0.77
N ILE A 95 -19.54 5.55 -1.83
CA ILE A 95 -21.00 5.63 -1.83
C ILE A 95 -21.63 4.25 -1.84
N THR A 96 -21.11 3.36 -2.68
CA THR A 96 -21.60 1.98 -2.80
C THR A 96 -20.81 0.98 -1.97
N GLU A 97 -19.82 1.46 -1.20
CA GLU A 97 -19.00 0.68 -0.26
C GLU A 97 -18.35 -0.58 -0.85
N SER A 98 -18.18 -0.62 -2.18
CA SER A 98 -17.59 -1.77 -2.87
C SER A 98 -16.13 -1.93 -2.46
N SER A 99 -15.72 -3.17 -2.27
CA SER A 99 -14.32 -3.53 -2.04
C SER A 99 -13.50 -3.28 -3.30
N PHE A 100 -12.18 -3.07 -3.17
CA PHE A 100 -11.31 -2.93 -4.34
C PHE A 100 -11.29 -4.18 -5.23
N LYS A 101 -11.62 -5.35 -4.67
CA LYS A 101 -11.79 -6.58 -5.44
C LYS A 101 -13.02 -6.49 -6.34
N GLU A 102 -14.16 -6.04 -5.81
CA GLU A 102 -15.40 -5.86 -6.58
C GLU A 102 -15.25 -4.75 -7.64
N ILE A 103 -14.65 -3.62 -7.27
CA ILE A 103 -14.32 -2.54 -8.21
C ILE A 103 -13.39 -3.05 -9.31
N GLY A 104 -12.37 -3.83 -8.94
CA GLY A 104 -11.46 -4.46 -9.89
C GLY A 104 -12.18 -5.38 -10.87
N ILE A 105 -13.07 -6.24 -10.38
CA ILE A 105 -13.89 -7.14 -11.21
C ILE A 105 -14.76 -6.32 -12.18
N GLN A 106 -15.47 -5.30 -11.70
CA GLN A 106 -16.33 -4.44 -12.53
C GLN A 106 -15.54 -3.71 -13.63
N LYS A 107 -14.31 -3.29 -13.31
CA LYS A 107 -13.44 -2.49 -14.20
C LYS A 107 -12.51 -3.35 -15.06
N GLY A 108 -12.48 -4.66 -14.88
CA GLY A 108 -11.52 -5.54 -15.55
C GLY A 108 -10.05 -5.32 -15.14
N ILE A 109 -9.79 -4.83 -13.93
CA ILE A 109 -8.45 -4.64 -13.38
C ILE A 109 -8.27 -5.43 -12.08
N ASN A 110 -7.03 -5.71 -11.68
CA ASN A 110 -6.81 -6.35 -10.38
C ASN A 110 -7.07 -5.38 -9.21
N ALA A 111 -7.33 -5.93 -8.02
CA ALA A 111 -7.68 -5.16 -6.83
C ALA A 111 -6.60 -4.14 -6.42
N ASP A 112 -5.32 -4.51 -6.55
CA ASP A 112 -4.21 -3.61 -6.21
C ASP A 112 -4.15 -2.40 -7.16
N HIS A 113 -4.47 -2.59 -8.43
CA HIS A 113 -4.56 -1.51 -9.41
C HIS A 113 -5.73 -0.58 -9.08
N ALA A 114 -6.91 -1.12 -8.72
CA ALA A 114 -8.04 -0.32 -8.26
C ALA A 114 -7.68 0.53 -7.01
N ARG A 115 -6.98 -0.08 -6.04
CA ARG A 115 -6.47 0.62 -4.85
C ARG A 115 -5.51 1.74 -5.21
N GLN A 116 -4.52 1.46 -6.05
CA GLN A 116 -3.54 2.47 -6.46
C GLN A 116 -4.21 3.65 -7.20
N LYS A 117 -5.20 3.39 -8.05
CA LYS A 117 -6.00 4.43 -8.69
C LYS A 117 -6.74 5.25 -7.63
N PHE A 118 -7.46 4.62 -6.72
CA PHE A 118 -8.16 5.31 -5.63
C PHE A 118 -7.23 6.23 -4.82
N SER A 119 -6.07 5.75 -4.39
CA SER A 119 -5.09 6.57 -3.65
C SER A 119 -4.59 7.77 -4.46
N ARG A 120 -4.39 7.62 -5.78
CA ARG A 120 -3.98 8.73 -6.66
C ARG A 120 -5.09 9.77 -6.80
N ILE A 121 -6.34 9.34 -6.89
CA ILE A 121 -7.50 10.23 -6.98
C ILE A 121 -7.65 11.04 -5.70
N MET A 122 -7.56 10.40 -4.52
CA MET A 122 -7.60 11.11 -3.23
C MET A 122 -6.46 12.12 -3.08
N LYS A 123 -5.25 11.79 -3.56
CA LYS A 123 -4.13 12.75 -3.62
C LYS A 123 -4.42 13.92 -4.56
N LYS A 124 -5.06 13.68 -5.71
CA LYS A 124 -5.46 14.72 -6.67
C LYS A 124 -6.48 15.67 -6.05
N ILE A 125 -7.55 15.14 -5.42
CA ILE A 125 -8.55 15.95 -4.70
C ILE A 125 -7.88 16.81 -3.62
N LYS A 126 -6.98 16.22 -2.81
CA LYS A 126 -6.25 16.97 -1.77
C LYS A 126 -5.41 18.12 -2.33
N ARG A 127 -4.87 18.01 -3.55
CA ARG A 127 -4.13 19.07 -4.21
C ARG A 127 -5.04 20.17 -4.75
N LEU A 128 -6.23 19.82 -5.24
CA LEU A 128 -7.22 20.78 -5.76
C LEU A 128 -7.93 21.56 -4.64
N ARG A 129 -7.95 21.04 -3.42
CA ARG A 129 -8.52 21.71 -2.23
C ARG A 129 -7.60 22.79 -1.63
N LYS A 130 -6.33 22.84 -2.05
CA LYS A 130 -5.37 23.87 -1.64
C LYS A 130 -5.43 25.06 -2.58
#